data_AF-A0A410Q199-F1
#
_entry.id   AF-A0A410Q199-F1
#
_cell.length_a   1.000
_cell.length_b   1.000
_cell.length_c   1.000
_cell.angle_alpha   90.00
_cell.angle_beta   90.00
_cell.angle_gamma   90.00
#
_symmetry.space_group_name_H-M   'P 1'
#
loop_
_entity.id
_entity.type
_entity.pdbx_description
1 polymer ?
#
loop_
_entity_poly.entity_id
_entity_poly.type
_entity_poly.pdbx_seq_one_letter_code
_entity_poly.pdbx_strand_id
1 'polypeptide(L)'
;MKKSANKTLLKDKTVSENEKLKLSLYIEKEAIIKADTLIELTNSISRNDVIEKAVDFYFGHITSQLSQDYLCSVFGQKMEGLVGGLGTRVARGNFRYAVEMDILSKMVASVLHLTGDQYSKLRKKSIDEVKRTNGTVDIMRSMSENELDSTPE
;
A
#
# COMPACT_ATOMS: atom_id res chain seq x y z
N MET A 1 -40.03 -35.84 3.11
CA MET A 1 -40.51 -34.56 3.69
C MET A 1 -39.31 -33.88 4.35
N LYS A 2 -38.96 -32.63 4.01
CA LYS A 2 -37.82 -31.96 4.66
C LYS A 2 -38.11 -31.77 6.16
N LYS A 3 -37.15 -32.12 7.02
CA LYS A 3 -37.30 -31.99 8.48
C LYS A 3 -37.35 -30.51 8.86
N SER A 4 -38.24 -30.14 9.77
CA SER A 4 -38.28 -28.78 10.32
C SER A 4 -37.09 -28.57 11.25
N ALA A 5 -36.41 -27.44 11.15
CA ALA A 5 -35.37 -27.07 12.10
C ALA A 5 -35.97 -26.95 13.50
N ASN A 6 -35.40 -27.69 14.46
CA ASN A 6 -35.76 -27.60 15.87
C ASN A 6 -34.47 -27.77 16.71
N LYS A 7 -34.43 -27.15 17.88
CA LYS A 7 -33.28 -27.11 18.81
C LYS A 7 -32.73 -28.50 19.15
N THR A 8 -33.58 -29.53 19.18
CA THR A 8 -33.16 -30.92 19.43
C THR A 8 -32.44 -31.54 18.23
N LEU A 9 -32.95 -31.31 17.01
CA LEU A 9 -32.35 -31.81 15.76
C LEU A 9 -31.02 -31.13 15.43
N LEU A 10 -30.87 -29.85 15.77
CA LEU A 10 -29.63 -29.09 15.55
C LEU A 10 -28.47 -29.51 16.48
N LYS A 11 -28.77 -30.26 17.55
CA LYS A 11 -27.77 -30.80 18.49
C LYS A 11 -27.45 -32.28 18.24
N ASP A 12 -28.20 -32.91 17.34
CA ASP A 12 -28.06 -34.33 17.02
C ASP A 12 -26.91 -34.51 16.02
N LYS A 13 -25.84 -35.20 16.44
CA LYS A 13 -24.64 -35.45 15.62
C LYS A 13 -24.89 -36.43 14.47
N THR A 14 -26.07 -37.04 14.39
CA THR A 14 -26.45 -37.96 13.30
C THR A 14 -26.98 -37.24 12.06
N VAL A 15 -27.34 -35.95 12.18
CA VAL A 15 -27.75 -35.10 11.07
C VAL A 15 -26.51 -34.45 10.47
N SER A 16 -26.32 -34.58 9.15
CA SER A 16 -25.18 -33.98 8.46
C SER A 16 -25.30 -32.45 8.43
N GLU A 17 -24.18 -31.74 8.58
CA GLU A 17 -24.13 -30.27 8.51
C GLU A 17 -24.63 -29.70 7.17
N ASN A 18 -24.62 -30.50 6.09
CA ASN A 18 -25.11 -30.12 4.77
C ASN A 18 -26.60 -30.48 4.52
N GLU A 19 -27.32 -31.02 5.51
CA GLU A 19 -28.74 -31.41 5.34
C GLU A 19 -29.66 -30.17 5.37
N LYS A 20 -30.38 -29.90 4.27
CA LYS A 20 -31.30 -28.74 4.20
C LYS A 20 -32.53 -28.94 5.09
N LEU A 21 -32.59 -28.18 6.18
CA LEU A 21 -33.73 -28.12 7.09
C LEU A 21 -34.73 -27.03 6.69
N LYS A 22 -36.02 -27.26 6.96
CA LYS A 22 -37.06 -26.25 6.76
C LYS A 22 -37.08 -25.30 7.95
N LEU A 23 -36.87 -24.01 7.68
CA LEU A 23 -37.03 -22.92 8.65
C LEU A 23 -38.19 -22.03 8.20
N SER A 24 -39.14 -21.75 9.08
CA SER A 24 -40.20 -20.77 8.86
C SER A 24 -39.87 -19.51 9.65
N LEU A 25 -39.87 -18.35 9.01
CA LEU A 25 -39.46 -17.08 9.60
C LEU A 25 -40.33 -15.92 9.08
N TYR A 26 -40.54 -14.92 9.93
CA TYR A 26 -41.14 -13.65 9.54
C TYR A 26 -40.03 -12.65 9.27
N ILE A 27 -40.02 -12.05 8.08
CA ILE A 27 -39.05 -11.04 7.65
C ILE A 27 -39.77 -9.87 7.02
N GLU A 28 -39.15 -8.70 7.09
CA GLU A 28 -39.67 -7.48 6.49
C GLU A 28 -39.74 -7.58 4.97
N LYS A 29 -40.73 -6.90 4.39
CA LYS A 29 -40.94 -6.84 2.94
C LYS A 29 -39.69 -6.34 2.21
N GLU A 30 -39.00 -5.36 2.76
CA GLU A 30 -37.79 -4.80 2.16
C GLU A 30 -36.65 -5.83 2.06
N ALA A 31 -36.47 -6.66 3.08
CA ALA A 31 -35.47 -7.72 3.08
C ALA A 31 -35.76 -8.78 2.00
N ILE A 32 -37.03 -9.09 1.76
CA ILE A 32 -37.45 -10.00 0.67
C ILE A 32 -37.11 -9.39 -0.70
N ILE A 33 -37.40 -8.10 -0.90
CA ILE A 33 -37.09 -7.39 -2.15
C ILE A 33 -35.58 -7.39 -2.41
N LYS A 34 -34.78 -7.12 -1.37
CA LYS A 34 -33.31 -7.17 -1.46
C LYS A 34 -32.82 -8.57 -1.83
N ALA A 35 -33.38 -9.62 -1.21
CA ALA A 35 -33.03 -10.99 -1.53
C ALA A 35 -33.36 -11.35 -2.98
N ASP A 36 -34.52 -10.92 -3.50
CA ASP A 36 -34.90 -11.12 -4.91
C ASP A 36 -33.96 -10.40 -5.87
N THR A 37 -33.62 -9.15 -5.56
CA THR A 37 -32.68 -8.37 -6.37
C THR A 37 -31.29 -9.03 -6.40
N LEU A 38 -30.86 -9.61 -5.27
CA LEU A 38 -29.60 -10.35 -5.17
C LEU A 38 -29.57 -11.64 -6.00
N ILE A 39 -30.71 -12.29 -6.22
CA ILE A 39 -30.81 -13.46 -7.13
C ILE A 39 -30.47 -13.06 -8.56
N GLU A 40 -30.86 -11.85 -8.98
CA GLU A 40 -30.56 -11.35 -10.33
C GLU A 40 -29.09 -10.91 -10.47
N LEU A 41 -28.53 -10.30 -9.41
CA LEU A 41 -27.16 -9.76 -9.40
C LEU A 41 -26.08 -10.81 -9.20
N THR A 42 -26.35 -11.79 -8.33
CA THR A 42 -25.44 -12.88 -8.01
C THR A 42 -26.10 -14.12 -8.58
N ASN A 43 -25.41 -14.91 -9.40
CA ASN A 43 -25.93 -16.06 -10.15
C ASN A 43 -26.46 -17.20 -9.24
N SER A 44 -27.42 -16.86 -8.40
CA SER A 44 -27.96 -17.60 -7.28
C SER A 44 -29.27 -18.22 -7.73
N ILE A 45 -29.50 -19.45 -7.32
CA ILE A 45 -30.57 -20.28 -7.91
C ILE A 45 -31.91 -20.04 -7.20
N SER A 46 -31.88 -19.55 -5.95
CA SER A 46 -33.10 -19.34 -5.15
C SER A 46 -32.88 -18.38 -3.99
N ARG A 47 -33.98 -17.89 -3.40
CA ARG A 47 -33.96 -17.13 -2.14
C ARG A 47 -33.24 -17.87 -1.02
N ASN A 48 -33.35 -19.20 -0.95
CA ASN A 48 -32.64 -20.00 0.05
C ASN A 48 -31.12 -19.89 -0.12
N ASP A 49 -30.62 -19.92 -1.36
CA ASP A 49 -29.19 -19.79 -1.64
C ASP A 49 -28.66 -18.40 -1.26
N VAL A 50 -29.44 -17.36 -1.53
CA VAL A 50 -29.10 -15.99 -1.10
C VAL A 50 -29.10 -15.86 0.42
N ILE A 51 -30.09 -16.43 1.11
CA ILE A 51 -30.20 -16.36 2.58
C ILE A 51 -29.06 -17.15 3.24
N GLU A 52 -28.72 -18.34 2.74
CA GLU A 52 -27.58 -19.15 3.22
C GLU A 52 -26.28 -18.33 3.10
N LYS A 53 -26.00 -17.75 1.93
CA LYS A 53 -24.83 -16.88 1.70
C LYS A 53 -24.83 -15.62 2.57
N ALA A 54 -25.98 -15.01 2.80
CA ALA A 54 -26.10 -13.82 3.63
C ALA A 54 -25.80 -14.11 5.11
N VAL A 55 -26.23 -15.26 5.62
CA VAL A 55 -25.93 -15.73 6.98
C VAL A 55 -24.43 -15.99 7.12
N ASP A 56 -23.83 -16.70 6.17
CA ASP A 56 -22.39 -16.95 6.15
C ASP A 56 -21.58 -15.65 6.07
N PHE A 57 -22.01 -14.72 5.23
CA PHE A 57 -21.39 -13.40 5.10
C PHE A 57 -21.46 -12.61 6.41
N TYR A 58 -22.60 -12.58 7.08
CA TYR A 58 -22.75 -11.85 8.34
C TYR A 58 -21.97 -12.50 9.48
N PHE A 59 -21.96 -13.84 9.55
CA PHE A 59 -21.11 -14.57 10.48
C PHE A 59 -19.62 -14.27 10.25
N GLY A 60 -19.19 -14.31 8.98
CA GLY A 60 -17.86 -13.93 8.56
C GLY A 60 -17.53 -12.48 8.92
N HIS A 61 -18.45 -11.54 8.70
CA HIS A 61 -18.29 -10.14 9.04
C HIS A 61 -18.04 -9.93 10.53
N ILE A 62 -18.87 -10.49 11.40
CA ILE A 62 -18.72 -10.37 12.87
C ILE A 62 -17.43 -11.06 13.36
N THR A 63 -17.13 -12.24 12.83
CA THR A 63 -15.90 -12.98 13.21
C THR A 63 -14.64 -12.27 12.69
N SER A 64 -14.73 -11.62 11.52
CA SER A 64 -13.64 -10.84 10.94
C SER A 64 -13.40 -9.54 11.69
N GLN A 65 -14.43 -8.84 12.18
CA GLN A 65 -14.25 -7.64 13.01
C GLN A 65 -13.42 -7.92 14.26
N LEU A 66 -13.56 -9.11 14.86
CA LEU A 66 -12.77 -9.53 16.01
C LEU A 66 -11.28 -9.76 15.69
N SER A 67 -10.96 -10.09 14.43
CA SER A 67 -9.59 -10.40 13.99
C SER A 67 -8.94 -9.27 13.18
N GLN A 68 -9.73 -8.35 12.60
CA GLN A 68 -9.26 -7.30 11.70
C GLN A 68 -8.56 -6.17 12.46
N ASP A 69 -9.04 -5.74 13.63
CA ASP A 69 -8.38 -4.69 14.41
C ASP A 69 -7.01 -5.14 14.94
N TYR A 70 -6.92 -6.40 15.37
CA TYR A 70 -5.65 -7.02 15.75
C TYR A 70 -4.71 -7.17 14.54
N LEU A 71 -5.23 -7.61 13.40
CA LEU A 71 -4.43 -7.78 12.18
C LEU A 71 -3.90 -6.45 11.65
N CYS A 72 -4.76 -5.42 11.59
CA CYS A 72 -4.39 -4.07 11.14
C CYS A 72 -3.36 -3.42 12.07
N SER A 73 -3.49 -3.58 13.39
CA SER A 73 -2.52 -3.03 14.35
C SER A 73 -1.16 -3.72 14.26
N VAL A 74 -1.11 -5.06 14.22
CA VAL A 74 0.14 -5.81 14.08
C VAL A 74 0.82 -5.52 12.73
N PHE A 75 0.04 -5.42 11.65
CA PHE A 75 0.56 -5.06 10.35
C PHE A 75 1.12 -3.63 10.34
N GLY A 76 0.40 -2.66 10.91
CA GLY A 76 0.83 -1.28 11.05
C GLY A 76 2.15 -1.16 11.82
N GLN A 77 2.27 -1.84 12.97
CA GLN A 77 3.51 -1.87 13.77
C GLN A 77 4.69 -2.48 13.00
N LYS A 78 4.48 -3.58 12.26
CA LYS A 78 5.53 -4.17 11.43
C LYS A 78 5.95 -3.22 10.32
N MET A 79 4.99 -2.57 9.66
CA MET A 79 5.24 -1.64 8.58
C MET A 79 5.99 -0.40 9.07
N GLU A 80 5.63 0.15 10.22
CA GLU A 80 6.34 1.25 10.88
C GLU A 80 7.78 0.84 11.23
N GLY A 81 7.99 -0.36 11.78
CA GLY A 81 9.33 -0.88 12.06
C GLY A 81 10.19 -1.07 10.81
N LEU A 82 9.61 -1.55 9.70
CA LEU A 82 10.30 -1.70 8.42
C LEU A 82 10.68 -0.33 7.83
N VAL A 83 9.73 0.61 7.79
CA VAL A 83 9.96 1.97 7.27
C VAL A 83 10.98 2.72 8.12
N GLY A 84 10.88 2.64 9.46
CA GLY A 84 11.86 3.23 10.36
C GLY A 84 13.26 2.64 10.21
N GLY A 85 13.35 1.31 10.05
CA GLY A 85 14.59 0.60 9.78
C GLY A 85 15.21 0.99 8.43
N LEU A 86 14.40 1.11 7.37
CA LEU A 86 14.82 1.59 6.07
C LEU A 86 15.32 3.03 6.14
N GLY A 87 14.55 3.94 6.73
CA GLY A 87 14.92 5.34 6.91
C GLY A 87 16.25 5.50 7.64
N THR A 88 16.46 4.71 8.70
CA THR A 88 17.73 4.71 9.45
C THR A 88 18.91 4.22 8.60
N ARG A 89 18.72 3.15 7.81
CA ARG A 89 19.78 2.63 6.92
C ARG A 89 20.11 3.62 5.81
N VAL A 90 19.10 4.23 5.19
CA VAL A 90 19.27 5.26 4.16
C VAL A 90 19.98 6.48 4.74
N ALA A 91 19.57 6.98 5.90
CA ALA A 91 20.23 8.12 6.56
C ALA A 91 21.72 7.85 6.83
N ARG A 92 22.05 6.66 7.36
CA ARG A 92 23.46 6.25 7.58
C ARG A 92 24.24 6.11 6.27
N GLY A 93 23.60 5.59 5.22
CA GLY A 93 24.18 5.51 3.88
C GLY A 93 24.50 6.90 3.34
N ASN A 94 23.50 7.80 3.34
CA ASN A 94 23.64 9.18 2.89
C ASN A 94 24.71 9.95 3.67
N PHE A 95 24.84 9.71 4.98
CA PHE A 95 25.91 10.32 5.77
C PHE A 95 27.30 9.89 5.28
N ARG A 96 27.52 8.58 5.07
CA ARG A 96 28.79 8.08 4.52
C ARG A 96 29.07 8.66 3.13
N TYR A 97 28.07 8.66 2.25
CA TYR A 97 28.20 9.28 0.92
C TYR A 97 28.52 10.77 1.00
N ALA A 98 27.91 11.52 1.92
CA ALA A 98 28.20 12.94 2.10
C ALA A 98 29.65 13.19 2.51
N VAL A 99 30.20 12.35 3.41
CA VAL A 99 31.62 12.43 3.81
C VAL A 99 32.55 12.14 2.63
N GLU A 100 32.32 11.07 1.88
CA GLU A 100 33.14 10.72 0.71
C GLU A 100 33.05 11.80 -0.39
N MET A 101 31.87 12.38 -0.61
CA MET A 101 31.67 13.48 -1.57
C MET A 101 32.36 14.77 -1.15
N ASP A 102 32.42 15.09 0.14
CA ASP A 102 33.18 16.25 0.66
C ASP A 102 34.69 16.06 0.44
N ILE A 103 35.20 14.86 0.72
CA ILE A 103 36.62 14.52 0.48
C ILE A 103 36.95 14.62 -1.01
N LEU A 104 36.15 13.99 -1.89
CA LEU A 104 36.35 14.04 -3.34
C LEU A 104 36.29 15.48 -3.86
N SER A 105 35.33 16.27 -3.41
CA SER A 105 35.20 17.68 -3.82
C SER A 105 36.44 18.50 -3.45
N LYS A 106 36.96 18.31 -2.23
CA LYS A 106 38.19 18.97 -1.77
C LYS A 106 39.42 18.51 -2.56
N MET A 107 39.52 17.21 -2.86
CA MET A 107 40.60 16.66 -3.66
C MET A 107 40.61 17.27 -5.08
N VAL A 108 39.45 17.31 -5.75
CA VAL A 108 39.31 17.90 -7.08
C VAL A 108 39.60 19.41 -7.05
N ALA A 109 39.08 20.13 -6.05
CA ALA A 109 39.38 21.55 -5.89
C ALA A 109 40.87 21.82 -5.69
N SER A 110 41.58 20.93 -4.97
CA SER A 110 43.03 21.00 -4.80
C SER A 110 43.78 20.79 -6.11
N VAL A 111 43.41 19.77 -6.90
CA VAL A 111 44.03 19.46 -8.20
C VAL A 111 43.80 20.56 -9.23
N LEU A 112 42.59 21.13 -9.25
CA LEU A 112 42.21 22.20 -10.20
C LEU A 112 42.54 23.60 -9.70
N HIS A 113 43.14 23.73 -8.50
CA HIS A 113 43.42 25.00 -7.84
C HIS A 113 42.21 25.95 -7.82
N LEU A 114 41.01 25.42 -7.55
CA LEU A 114 39.78 26.20 -7.53
C LEU A 114 39.77 27.19 -6.36
N THR A 115 39.48 28.44 -6.67
CA THR A 115 39.21 29.46 -5.64
C THR A 115 37.82 29.28 -5.04
N GLY A 116 37.60 29.77 -3.82
CA GLY A 116 36.29 29.69 -3.15
C GLY A 116 35.16 30.35 -3.95
N ASP A 117 35.45 31.44 -4.66
CA ASP A 117 34.48 32.14 -5.51
C ASP A 117 34.07 31.30 -6.73
N GLN A 118 35.04 30.67 -7.41
CA GLN A 118 34.77 29.76 -8.53
C GLN A 118 33.93 28.55 -8.10
N TYR A 119 34.24 27.96 -6.94
CA TYR A 119 33.45 26.86 -6.40
C TYR A 119 32.00 27.28 -6.07
N SER A 120 31.82 28.46 -5.49
CA SER A 120 30.49 29.01 -5.17
C SER A 120 29.64 29.22 -6.42
N LYS A 121 30.25 29.77 -7.49
CA LYS A 121 29.60 29.93 -8.81
C LYS A 121 29.19 28.59 -9.42
N LEU A 122 30.09 27.60 -9.42
CA LEU A 122 29.80 26.26 -9.92
C LEU A 122 28.65 25.61 -9.14
N ARG A 123 28.70 25.68 -7.81
CA ARG A 123 27.64 25.16 -6.94
C ARG A 123 26.28 25.81 -7.24
N LYS A 124 26.25 27.12 -7.47
CA LYS A 124 25.01 27.83 -7.83
C LYS A 124 24.45 27.33 -9.16
N LYS A 125 25.28 27.21 -10.20
CA LYS A 125 24.88 26.68 -11.51
C LYS A 125 24.31 25.26 -11.39
N SER A 126 24.98 24.39 -10.63
CA SER A 126 24.49 23.02 -10.39
C SER A 126 23.18 22.97 -9.60
N ILE A 127 22.97 23.84 -8.61
CA ILE A 127 21.69 23.92 -7.86
C ILE A 127 20.56 24.35 -8.80
N ASP A 128 20.80 25.36 -9.63
CA ASP A 128 19.79 25.88 -10.54
C ASP A 128 19.44 24.85 -11.62
N GLU A 129 20.42 24.09 -12.11
CA GLU A 129 20.21 22.96 -13.01
C GLU A 129 19.35 21.87 -12.36
N VAL A 130 19.74 21.38 -11.18
CA VAL A 130 19.01 20.32 -10.45
C VAL A 130 17.58 20.74 -10.13
N LYS A 131 17.36 22.02 -9.78
CA LYS A 131 16.02 22.57 -9.57
C LYS A 131 15.21 22.58 -10.86
N ARG A 132 15.80 23.03 -11.97
CA ARG A 132 15.15 23.09 -13.29
C ARG A 132 14.77 21.70 -13.79
N THR A 133 15.60 20.69 -13.53
CA THR A 133 15.40 19.31 -14.01
C THR A 133 14.75 18.38 -13.01
N ASN A 134 14.28 18.91 -11.86
CA ASN A 134 13.66 18.15 -10.78
C ASN A 134 14.48 16.93 -10.32
N GLY A 135 15.81 17.09 -10.24
CA GLY A 135 16.73 16.04 -9.80
C GLY A 135 17.34 15.18 -10.91
N THR A 136 16.96 15.36 -12.18
CA THR A 136 17.60 14.65 -13.30
C THR A 136 18.84 15.41 -13.78
N VAL A 137 20.03 14.86 -13.56
CA VAL A 137 21.28 15.48 -14.04
C VAL A 137 21.76 14.75 -15.29
N ASP A 138 21.89 15.49 -16.40
CA ASP A 138 22.49 15.00 -17.65
C ASP A 138 23.87 15.65 -17.83
N ILE A 139 24.91 14.87 -17.54
CA ILE A 139 26.29 15.33 -17.55
C ILE A 139 26.73 15.71 -18.97
N MET A 140 26.25 15.01 -20.00
CA MET A 140 26.67 15.29 -21.39
C MET A 140 26.11 16.63 -21.87
N ARG A 141 24.89 16.94 -21.45
CA ARG A 141 24.26 18.23 -21.73
C ARG A 141 24.90 19.38 -20.94
N SER A 142 25.27 19.17 -19.68
CA SER A 142 25.90 20.23 -18.88
C SER A 142 27.34 20.55 -19.35
N MET A 143 28.05 19.55 -19.89
CA MET A 143 29.37 19.74 -20.50
C MET A 143 29.29 20.60 -21.78
N SER A 144 28.30 20.39 -22.64
CA SER A 144 28.15 21.21 -23.85
C SER A 144 27.73 22.66 -23.55
N GLU A 145 26.93 22.89 -22.49
CA GLU A 145 26.56 24.25 -22.05
C GLU A 145 27.74 25.05 -21.44
N ASN A 146 28.83 24.39 -20.99
CA ASN A 146 30.03 25.08 -20.48
C ASN A 146 31.03 25.46 -21.59
N GLU A 147 31.04 24.76 -22.73
CA GLU A 147 31.95 25.07 -23.86
C GLU A 147 31.53 26.31 -24.67
N LEU A 148 30.27 26.76 -24.55
CA LEU A 148 29.81 28.00 -25.20
C LEU A 148 30.20 29.28 -24.44
N ASP A 149 30.47 29.20 -23.14
CA ASP A 149 30.76 30.36 -22.28
C ASP A 149 32.28 30.69 -22.22
N SER A 150 33.11 29.91 -22.92
CA SER A 150 34.57 30.01 -22.96
C SER A 150 35.13 30.57 -24.28
N THR A 151 34.28 31.15 -25.15
CA THR A 151 34.77 31.91 -26.31
C THR A 151 35.26 33.29 -25.86
N PRO A 152 36.54 33.64 -26.05
CA PRO A 152 37.01 35.00 -25.75
C PRO A 152 36.61 35.95 -26.88
N GLU A 153 36.05 37.12 -26.51
CA GLU A 153 36.20 38.35 -27.30
C GLU A 153 37.67 38.81 -27.31
#